data_AF-A0A0L0T124-F1
#
_entry.id   AF-A0A0L0T124-F1
#
_cell.length_a   1.000
_cell.length_b   1.000
_cell.length_c   1.000
_cell.angle_alpha   90.00
_cell.angle_beta   90.00
_cell.angle_gamma   90.00
#
_symmetry.space_group_name_H-M   'P 1'
#
loop_
_entity.id
_entity.type
_entity.pdbx_description
1 polymer ?
#
loop_
_entity_poly.entity_id
_entity_poly.type
_entity_poly.pdbx_seq_one_letter_code
_entity_poly.pdbx_strand_id
1 'polypeptide(L)'
;MALLKLSQVEYATVDDIPKLCKDPKVVDAVLHELTVIGKEKKLRGFEFVKAIHLEPNVWTVESGFLTPSFKLKRQPAAEHYRAIIDGMYAKLAADQKAGKNGARAPIESLEKAKL
;
A
#
# COMPACT_ATOMS: atom_id res chain seq x y z
N MET A 1 -10.90 -10.38 -35.16
CA MET A 1 -11.07 -11.30 -34.00
C MET A 1 -10.22 -10.83 -32.81
N ALA A 2 -10.39 -9.57 -32.36
CA ALA A 2 -9.63 -9.01 -31.23
C ALA A 2 -10.55 -8.22 -30.26
N LEU A 3 -11.86 -8.48 -30.31
CA LEU A 3 -12.86 -7.76 -29.51
C LEU A 3 -13.44 -8.58 -28.35
N LEU A 4 -12.95 -9.81 -28.12
CA LEU A 4 -13.48 -10.72 -27.10
C LEU A 4 -12.55 -10.94 -25.90
N LYS A 5 -11.42 -10.21 -25.80
CA LYS A 5 -10.54 -10.24 -24.61
C LYS A 5 -10.81 -9.11 -23.61
N LEU A 6 -11.87 -8.34 -23.80
CA LEU A 6 -12.28 -7.28 -22.86
C LEU A 6 -13.44 -7.71 -21.94
N SER A 7 -14.03 -8.89 -22.15
CA SER A 7 -15.22 -9.36 -21.42
C SER A 7 -14.93 -10.21 -20.18
N GLN A 8 -13.67 -10.38 -19.78
CA GLN A 8 -13.29 -11.07 -18.54
C GLN A 8 -12.62 -10.10 -17.56
N VAL A 9 -13.07 -8.85 -17.48
CA VAL A 9 -12.78 -8.03 -16.31
C VAL A 9 -13.77 -8.45 -15.25
N GLU A 10 -13.36 -9.40 -14.41
CA GLU A 10 -14.11 -9.76 -13.21
C GLU A 10 -14.09 -8.54 -12.29
N TYR A 11 -15.24 -7.89 -12.15
CA TYR A 11 -15.37 -6.72 -11.28
C TYR A 11 -15.35 -7.18 -9.83
N ALA A 12 -14.38 -6.70 -9.06
CA ALA A 12 -14.30 -6.99 -7.63
C ALA A 12 -15.57 -6.51 -6.92
N THR A 13 -16.13 -7.36 -6.07
CA THR A 13 -17.28 -7.02 -5.23
C THR A 13 -16.82 -6.51 -3.87
N VAL A 14 -17.73 -5.90 -3.08
CA VAL A 14 -17.39 -5.41 -1.72
C VAL A 14 -16.84 -6.55 -0.83
N ASP A 15 -17.31 -7.78 -1.05
CA ASP A 15 -16.86 -8.97 -0.32
C ASP A 15 -15.42 -9.39 -0.64
N ASP A 16 -14.84 -8.88 -1.73
CA ASP A 16 -13.47 -9.16 -2.14
C ASP A 16 -12.46 -8.16 -1.56
N ILE A 17 -12.91 -7.04 -0.99
CA ILE A 17 -12.02 -6.01 -0.42
C ILE A 17 -11.04 -6.60 0.61
N PRO A 18 -11.46 -7.42 1.60
CA PRO A 18 -10.52 -8.01 2.55
C PRO A 18 -9.47 -8.94 1.93
N LYS A 19 -9.79 -9.57 0.79
CA LYS A 19 -8.83 -10.40 0.04
C LYS A 19 -7.85 -9.51 -0.72
N LEU A 20 -8.35 -8.48 -1.40
CA LEU A 20 -7.54 -7.54 -2.17
C LEU A 20 -6.56 -6.77 -1.29
N CYS A 21 -6.96 -6.36 -0.07
CA CYS A 21 -6.08 -5.70 0.88
C CYS A 21 -4.87 -6.56 1.30
N LYS A 22 -4.95 -7.89 1.13
CA LYS A 22 -3.87 -8.84 1.43
C LYS A 22 -3.05 -9.23 0.20
N ASP A 23 -3.50 -8.88 -1.02
CA ASP A 23 -2.76 -9.19 -2.24
C ASP A 23 -1.51 -8.28 -2.34
N PRO A 24 -0.29 -8.85 -2.36
CA PRO A 24 0.94 -8.08 -2.50
C PRO A 24 0.95 -7.19 -3.75
N LYS A 25 0.30 -7.60 -4.85
CA LYS A 25 0.24 -6.80 -6.08
C LYS A 25 -0.54 -5.51 -5.87
N VAL A 26 -1.64 -5.57 -5.13
CA VAL A 26 -2.48 -4.41 -4.81
C VAL A 26 -1.73 -3.48 -3.87
N VAL A 27 -1.10 -4.04 -2.84
CA VAL A 27 -0.26 -3.27 -1.89
C VAL A 27 0.88 -2.55 -2.62
N ASP A 28 1.59 -3.26 -3.50
CA ASP A 28 2.70 -2.68 -4.28
C ASP A 28 2.21 -1.62 -5.28
N ALA A 29 1.04 -1.82 -5.91
CA ALA A 29 0.45 -0.84 -6.82
C ALA A 29 0.10 0.48 -6.10
N VAL A 30 -0.57 0.41 -4.94
CA VAL A 30 -0.90 1.61 -4.15
C VAL A 30 0.36 2.31 -3.66
N LEU A 31 1.37 1.56 -3.19
CA LEU A 31 2.65 2.14 -2.76
C LEU A 31 3.40 2.82 -3.94
N HIS A 32 3.30 2.24 -5.14
CA HIS A 32 3.85 2.84 -6.34
C HIS A 32 3.18 4.18 -6.67
N GLU A 33 1.85 4.26 -6.65
CA GLU A 33 1.12 5.50 -6.87
C GLU A 33 1.50 6.59 -5.86
N LEU A 34 1.63 6.25 -4.57
CA LEU A 34 2.12 7.19 -3.55
C LEU A 34 3.52 7.71 -3.88
N THR A 35 4.38 6.87 -4.45
CA THR A 35 5.72 7.26 -4.88
C THR A 35 5.69 8.17 -6.10
N VAL A 36 4.81 7.91 -7.07
CA VAL A 36 4.61 8.77 -8.25
C VAL A 36 4.15 10.16 -7.81
N ILE A 37 3.10 10.23 -6.98
CA ILE A 37 2.59 11.50 -6.44
C ILE A 37 3.67 12.23 -5.63
N GLY A 38 4.45 11.51 -4.82
CA GLY A 38 5.55 12.11 -4.06
C GLY A 38 6.62 12.75 -4.94
N LYS A 39 6.95 12.13 -6.09
CA LYS A 39 7.88 12.70 -7.07
C LYS A 39 7.30 13.94 -7.75
N GLU A 40 6.03 13.88 -8.17
CA GLU A 40 5.32 15.01 -8.78
C GLU A 40 5.27 16.23 -7.85
N LYS A 41 5.05 15.99 -6.55
CA LYS A 41 5.02 17.02 -5.51
C LYS A 41 6.40 17.40 -4.99
N LYS A 42 7.48 16.84 -5.56
CA LYS A 42 8.89 17.13 -5.19
C LYS A 42 9.17 16.93 -3.70
N LEU A 43 8.59 15.88 -3.12
CA LEU A 43 8.84 15.51 -1.74
C LEU A 43 10.30 15.11 -1.54
N ARG A 44 10.80 15.31 -0.32
CA ARG A 44 12.15 14.92 0.10
C ARG A 44 12.19 13.41 0.36
N GLY A 45 13.39 12.83 0.26
CA GLY A 45 13.58 11.38 0.39
C GLY A 45 12.99 10.73 1.65
N PHE A 46 12.97 11.47 2.77
CA PHE A 46 12.43 11.01 4.06
C PHE A 46 10.90 11.11 4.16
N GLU A 47 10.24 11.82 3.24
CA GLU A 47 8.78 11.96 3.19
C GLU A 47 8.13 10.81 2.40
N PHE A 48 8.92 10.02 1.65
CA PHE A 48 8.42 8.87 0.90
C PHE A 48 8.07 7.70 1.82
N VAL A 49 6.83 7.24 1.72
CA VAL A 49 6.35 6.01 2.34
C VAL A 49 7.13 4.81 1.81
N LYS A 50 7.58 3.92 2.70
CA LYS A 50 8.40 2.74 2.36
C LYS A 50 7.63 1.42 2.40
N ALA A 51 6.55 1.37 3.16
CA ALA A 51 5.65 0.23 3.29
C ALA A 51 4.26 0.75 3.69
N ILE A 52 3.22 0.02 3.31
CA ILE A 52 1.83 0.31 3.67
C ILE A 52 1.11 -0.95 4.12
N HIS A 53 0.04 -0.76 4.88
CA HIS A 53 -0.96 -1.76 5.19
C HIS A 53 -2.31 -1.24 4.70
N LEU A 54 -3.05 -2.07 3.96
CA LEU A 54 -4.39 -1.73 3.50
C LEU A 54 -5.40 -2.28 4.50
N GLU A 55 -6.20 -1.38 5.06
CA GLU A 55 -7.28 -1.73 5.99
C GLU A 55 -8.58 -1.90 5.20
N PRO A 56 -9.23 -3.08 5.27
CA PRO A 56 -10.54 -3.28 4.63
C PRO A 56 -11.69 -2.60 5.37
N ASN A 57 -11.56 -2.34 6.68
CA ASN A 57 -12.60 -1.71 7.47
C ASN A 57 -12.46 -0.18 7.50
N VAL A 58 -13.52 0.53 7.12
CA VAL A 58 -13.54 1.99 7.17
C VAL A 58 -13.44 2.48 8.62
N TRP A 59 -12.64 3.52 8.86
CA TRP A 59 -12.60 4.18 10.15
C TRP A 59 -13.89 4.96 10.40
N THR A 60 -14.49 4.77 11.57
CA THR A 60 -15.72 5.47 11.96
C THR A 60 -15.55 6.19 13.30
N VAL A 61 -16.56 6.99 13.67
CA VAL A 61 -16.57 7.65 14.99
C VAL A 61 -16.87 6.61 16.08
N GLU A 62 -17.74 5.65 15.77
CA GLU A 62 -18.16 4.55 16.64
C GLU A 62 -17.02 3.56 16.92
N SER A 63 -16.14 3.30 15.93
CA SER A 63 -14.96 2.47 16.14
C SER A 63 -13.88 3.14 17.00
N GLY A 64 -14.07 4.43 17.34
CA GLY A 64 -13.18 5.18 18.21
C GLY A 64 -11.94 5.74 17.51
N PHE A 65 -11.76 5.51 16.20
CA PHE A 65 -10.61 6.05 15.46
C PHE A 65 -10.82 7.49 15.00
N LEU A 66 -12.06 7.96 14.86
CA LEU A 66 -12.35 9.33 14.43
C LEU A 66 -12.90 10.20 15.57
N THR A 67 -12.63 11.50 15.49
CA THR A 67 -13.38 12.53 16.22
C THR A 67 -14.76 12.73 15.58
N PRO A 68 -15.74 13.34 16.27
CA PRO A 68 -17.01 13.72 15.66
C PRO A 68 -16.87 14.63 14.42
N SER A 69 -15.73 15.31 14.29
CA SER A 69 -15.35 16.11 13.13
C SER A 69 -14.58 15.34 12.04
N PHE A 70 -14.63 14.01 12.05
CA PHE A 70 -13.99 13.10 11.10
C PHE A 70 -12.46 13.25 10.99
N LYS A 71 -11.79 13.69 12.07
CA LYS A 71 -10.32 13.70 12.15
C LYS A 71 -9.82 12.42 12.82
N LEU A 72 -8.72 11.87 12.33
CA LEU A 72 -8.09 10.69 12.92
C LEU A 72 -7.56 10.98 14.33
N LYS A 73 -7.99 10.17 15.31
CA LYS A 73 -7.41 10.08 16.65
C LYS A 73 -6.14 9.23 16.58
N ARG A 74 -5.00 9.92 16.49
CA ARG A 74 -3.70 9.29 16.24
C ARG A 74 -3.30 8.24 17.28
N GLN A 75 -3.47 8.51 18.57
CA GLN A 75 -3.03 7.59 19.63
C GLN A 75 -3.84 6.27 19.62
N PRO A 76 -5.20 6.28 19.63
CA PRO A 76 -5.98 5.05 19.49
C PRO A 76 -5.66 4.25 18.23
N ALA A 77 -5.51 4.92 17.07
CA ALA A 77 -5.14 4.24 15.83
C ALA A 77 -3.73 3.63 15.91
N ALA A 78 -2.75 4.36 16.45
CA ALA A 78 -1.38 3.87 16.59
C ALA A 78 -1.26 2.69 17.57
N GLU A 79 -2.12 2.61 18.58
CA GLU A 79 -2.19 1.47 19.49
C GLU A 79 -2.80 0.25 18.80
N HIS A 80 -3.92 0.44 18.09
CA HIS A 80 -4.58 -0.64 17.35
C HIS A 80 -3.66 -1.25 16.29
N TYR A 81 -2.96 -0.41 15.52
CA TYR A 81 -2.08 -0.86 14.43
C TYR A 81 -0.64 -1.15 14.88
N ARG A 82 -0.32 -1.08 16.17
CA ARG A 82 1.07 -1.16 16.67
C ARG A 82 1.80 -2.39 16.15
N ALA A 83 1.22 -3.57 16.33
CA ALA A 83 1.84 -4.83 15.92
C ALA A 83 2.10 -4.90 14.41
N ILE A 84 1.18 -4.36 13.61
CA ILE A 84 1.30 -4.32 12.14
C ILE A 84 2.43 -3.35 11.74
N ILE A 85 2.46 -2.16 12.35
CA ILE A 85 3.50 -1.14 12.12
C ILE A 85 4.88 -1.69 12.48
N ASP A 86 5.01 -2.30 13.66
CA ASP A 86 6.27 -2.88 14.13
C ASP A 86 6.74 -4.01 13.20
N GLY A 87 5.82 -4.86 12.73
CA GLY A 87 6.10 -5.89 11.74
C GLY A 87 6.60 -5.34 10.40
N MET A 88 6.02 -4.23 9.92
CA MET A 88 6.50 -3.55 8.70
C MET A 88 7.91 -3.00 8.88
N TYR A 89 8.21 -2.36 10.02
CA TYR A 89 9.56 -1.86 10.30
C TYR A 89 10.59 -2.98 10.41
N ALA A 90 10.25 -4.09 11.08
CA ALA A 90 11.11 -5.27 11.17
C ALA A 90 11.41 -5.86 9.78
N LYS A 91 10.39 -5.98 8.92
CA LYS A 91 10.55 -6.43 7.53
C LYS A 91 11.48 -5.50 6.74
N LEU A 92 11.27 -4.18 6.81
CA LEU A 92 12.13 -3.21 6.13
C LEU A 92 13.59 -3.30 6.61
N ALA A 93 13.81 -3.49 7.91
CA ALA A 93 15.15 -3.67 8.45
C ALA A 93 15.82 -4.97 7.98
N ALA A 94 15.05 -6.05 7.82
CA ALA A 94 15.53 -7.31 7.26
C ALA A 94 15.87 -7.17 5.77
N ASP A 95 15.00 -6.53 4.98
CA ASP A 95 15.21 -6.28 3.55
C ASP A 95 16.46 -5.41 3.31
N GLN A 96 16.71 -4.41 4.16
CA GLN A 96 17.93 -3.58 4.12
C GLN A 96 19.21 -4.36 4.42
N LYS A 97 19.15 -5.37 5.29
CA LYS A 97 20.29 -6.24 5.59
C LYS A 97 20.60 -7.19 4.43
N ALA A 98 19.57 -7.60 3.67
CA ALA A 98 19.70 -8.47 2.51
C ALA A 98 20.19 -7.73 1.25
N GLY A 99 19.85 -6.45 1.09
CA GLY A 99 20.24 -5.62 -0.05
C GLY A 99 21.29 -4.56 0.31
N LYS A 100 22.57 -4.82 0.04
CA LYS A 100 23.58 -3.74 -0.01
C LYS A 100 23.19 -2.77 -1.13
N ASN A 101 22.86 -1.53 -0.74
CA ASN A 101 22.54 -0.34 -1.54
C ASN A 101 21.19 -0.31 -2.28
N GLY A 102 20.17 0.24 -1.60
CA GLY A 102 19.73 1.60 -1.92
C GLY A 102 19.15 1.91 -3.30
N ALA A 103 18.49 0.98 -4.00
CA ALA A 103 17.50 1.31 -5.02
C ALA A 103 16.61 0.10 -5.32
N ARG A 104 15.34 0.14 -4.90
CA ARG A 104 14.35 -0.84 -5.37
C ARG A 104 14.02 -0.47 -6.82
N ALA A 105 14.33 -1.36 -7.76
CA ALA A 105 14.22 -1.09 -9.19
C ALA A 105 12.79 -0.64 -9.58
N PRO A 106 12.64 0.33 -10.49
CA PRO A 106 11.34 0.69 -11.06
C PRO A 106 10.69 -0.52 -11.76
N ILE A 107 9.38 -0.65 -11.59
CA ILE A 107 8.55 -1.73 -12.15
C ILE A 107 8.66 -1.83 -13.69
N GLU A 108 9.03 -0.73 -14.36
CA GLU A 108 9.35 -0.68 -15.81
C GLU A 108 10.42 -1.68 -16.26
N SER A 109 11.25 -2.21 -15.36
CA SER A 109 12.22 -3.26 -15.71
C SER A 109 11.63 -4.68 -15.78
N LEU A 110 10.39 -4.89 -15.32
CA LEU A 110 9.75 -6.22 -15.32
C LEU A 110 8.87 -6.47 -16.57
N GLU A 111 8.46 -5.43 -17.30
CA GLU A 111 7.73 -5.60 -18.57
C GLU A 111 8.63 -6.02 -19.74
N LYS A 112 9.94 -5.76 -19.67
CA LYS A 112 10.88 -6.14 -20.75
C LYS A 112 11.49 -7.54 -20.62
N ALA A 113 11.19 -8.28 -19.56
CA ALA A 113 11.73 -9.62 -19.33
C ALA A 113 10.82 -10.75 -19.85
N LYS A 114 9.86 -10.44 -20.74
CA LYS A 114 8.93 -11.41 -21.31
C LYS A 114 8.75 -11.32 -22.82
N LEU A 115 9.74 -10.80 -23.54
CA LEU A 115 9.85 -10.95 -24.99
C LEU A 115 11.12 -11.70 -25.35
#